data_AF-A0A428WPR6-F1
#
_entry.id   AF-A0A428WPR6-F1
#
_cell.length_a   1.000
_cell.length_b   1.000
_cell.length_c   1.000
_cell.angle_alpha   90.00
_cell.angle_beta   90.00
_cell.angle_gamma   90.00
#
_symmetry.space_group_name_H-M   'P 1'
#
loop_
_entity.id
_entity.type
_entity.pdbx_description
1 polymer ?
#
loop_
_entity_poly.entity_id
_entity_poly.type
_entity_poly.pdbx_seq_one_letter_code
_entity_poly.pdbx_strand_id
1 'polypeptide(L)'
;MALPPDEFYDHAITAADSARRLPLARMTGWEISPFEPDGLRVTPLRPPVLPEPPRHGEHPEDCNSCRRRDHGIWFNERWRLTQIGGVGVPLVLMLHPLDHYDLPDLPDDLAAELGVLTAHLARHMQALPHISRAHVYRIGDGGAHLHVWFFARPEGQAQLYGSWLVIWDDLLPEYPADVAEVDAAIVADALVASYGGHRSPTGQPPVDPGRPDQTAMVPEPR
;
A
#
# COMPACT_ATOMS: atom_id res chain seq x y z
N MET A 1 -6.62 16.92 4.63
CA MET A 1 -6.29 16.77 6.05
C MET A 1 -7.09 15.62 6.60
N ALA A 2 -6.42 14.58 7.08
CA ALA A 2 -7.04 13.37 7.59
C ALA A 2 -8.18 13.67 8.58
N LEU A 3 -9.21 12.81 8.56
CA LEU A 3 -10.37 12.94 9.42
C LEU A 3 -9.94 12.87 10.89
N PRO A 4 -10.50 13.72 11.78
CA PRO A 4 -10.38 13.55 13.22
C PRO A 4 -10.81 12.15 13.68
N PRO A 5 -10.36 11.66 14.85
CA PRO A 5 -10.66 10.30 15.31
C PRO A 5 -12.15 9.92 15.31
N ASP A 6 -13.02 10.84 15.73
CA ASP A 6 -14.46 10.61 15.78
C ASP A 6 -15.07 10.56 14.37
N GLU A 7 -14.66 11.44 13.46
CA GLU A 7 -15.13 11.43 12.07
C GLU A 7 -14.61 10.21 11.30
N PHE A 8 -13.37 9.77 11.55
CA PHE A 8 -12.86 8.52 11.00
C PHE A 8 -13.69 7.32 11.49
N TYR A 9 -14.05 7.30 12.77
CA TYR A 9 -14.89 6.24 13.34
C TYR A 9 -16.29 6.25 12.72
N ASP A 10 -16.91 7.43 12.61
CA ASP A 10 -18.23 7.60 12.00
C ASP A 10 -18.24 7.20 10.52
N HIS A 11 -17.17 7.51 9.77
CA HIS A 11 -16.98 7.03 8.40
C HIS A 11 -16.90 5.50 8.38
N ALA A 12 -16.06 4.89 9.21
CA ALA A 12 -15.86 3.46 9.24
C ALA A 12 -17.16 2.69 9.53
N ILE A 13 -17.95 3.13 10.51
CA ILE A 13 -19.18 2.43 10.89
C ILE A 13 -20.33 2.58 9.90
N THR A 14 -20.23 3.44 8.88
CA THR A 14 -21.26 3.55 7.82
C THR A 14 -21.44 2.25 7.04
N ALA A 15 -20.37 1.46 6.90
CA ALA A 15 -20.39 0.18 6.21
C ALA A 15 -20.70 -1.01 7.15
N ALA A 16 -20.88 -0.76 8.45
CA ALA A 16 -21.05 -1.81 9.43
C ALA A 16 -22.50 -2.33 9.50
N ASP A 17 -22.65 -3.58 9.94
CA ASP A 17 -23.95 -4.17 10.25
C ASP A 17 -24.57 -3.57 11.55
N SER A 18 -25.77 -4.04 11.92
CA SER A 18 -26.44 -3.59 13.15
C SER A 18 -25.67 -3.89 14.44
N ALA A 19 -24.71 -4.82 14.40
CA ALA A 19 -23.81 -5.15 15.50
C ALA A 19 -22.46 -4.42 15.41
N ARG A 20 -22.33 -3.44 14.50
CA ARG A 20 -21.12 -2.66 14.22
C ARG A 20 -19.95 -3.50 13.71
N ARG A 21 -20.22 -4.55 12.93
CA ARG A 21 -19.20 -5.36 12.27
C ARG A 21 -19.04 -4.94 10.83
N LEU A 22 -17.80 -4.71 10.40
CA LEU A 22 -17.48 -4.48 9.00
C LEU A 22 -17.65 -5.79 8.21
N PRO A 23 -18.07 -5.72 6.94
CA PRO A 23 -18.18 -6.90 6.09
C PRO A 23 -16.79 -7.51 5.86
N LEU A 24 -16.77 -8.81 5.57
CA LEU A 24 -15.57 -9.45 5.05
C LEU A 24 -15.19 -8.83 3.69
N ALA A 25 -13.89 -8.79 3.43
CA ALA A 25 -13.31 -8.17 2.25
C ALA A 25 -12.34 -9.11 1.54
N ARG A 26 -11.54 -8.59 0.61
CA ARG A 26 -10.81 -9.39 -0.37
C ARG A 26 -9.78 -10.31 0.28
N MET A 27 -9.07 -9.84 1.30
CA MET A 27 -7.98 -10.56 1.95
C MET A 27 -8.53 -11.71 2.79
N THR A 28 -9.71 -11.53 3.39
CA THR A 28 -10.40 -12.60 4.11
C THR A 28 -10.97 -13.67 3.19
N GLY A 29 -11.26 -13.34 1.93
CA GLY A 29 -11.71 -14.30 0.91
C GLY A 29 -10.59 -14.92 0.07
N TRP A 30 -9.34 -14.48 0.24
CA TRP A 30 -8.21 -14.96 -0.54
C TRP A 30 -7.79 -16.36 -0.08
N GLU A 31 -7.51 -17.28 -1.02
CA GLU A 31 -7.20 -18.69 -0.68
C GLU A 31 -5.99 -18.88 0.24
N ILE A 32 -5.09 -17.90 0.31
CA ILE A 32 -3.91 -17.97 1.18
C ILE A 32 -4.18 -17.45 2.59
N SER A 33 -5.40 -16.97 2.87
CA SER A 33 -5.81 -16.60 4.22
C SER A 33 -5.54 -17.78 5.16
N PRO A 34 -4.88 -17.54 6.32
CA PRO A 34 -4.66 -18.59 7.29
C PRO A 34 -5.96 -18.99 8.02
N PHE A 35 -7.07 -18.29 7.77
CA PHE A 35 -8.36 -18.54 8.42
C PHE A 35 -9.50 -18.72 7.41
N GLU A 36 -10.33 -19.72 7.68
CA GLU A 36 -11.65 -19.90 7.05
C GLU A 36 -12.56 -18.73 7.49
N PRO A 37 -13.28 -18.09 6.54
CA PRO A 37 -14.24 -17.03 6.85
C PRO A 37 -15.28 -17.44 7.89
N ASP A 38 -15.76 -18.68 7.78
CA ASP A 38 -16.77 -19.25 8.65
C ASP A 38 -16.12 -19.77 9.94
N GLY A 39 -16.33 -19.05 11.04
CA GLY A 39 -15.93 -19.52 12.38
C GLY A 39 -14.44 -19.38 12.70
N LEU A 40 -13.66 -18.66 11.87
CA LEU A 40 -12.25 -18.29 12.12
C LEU A 40 -11.35 -19.50 12.45
N ARG A 41 -11.51 -20.58 11.68
CA ARG A 41 -10.72 -21.80 11.83
C ARG A 41 -9.46 -21.71 11.00
N VAL A 42 -8.36 -22.30 11.47
CA VAL A 42 -7.12 -22.34 10.69
C VAL A 42 -7.30 -23.21 9.44
N THR A 43 -6.91 -22.69 8.28
CA THR A 43 -6.94 -23.45 7.02
C THR A 43 -5.92 -24.61 7.04
N PRO A 44 -6.18 -25.75 6.38
CA PRO A 44 -5.19 -26.82 6.31
C PRO A 44 -3.88 -26.35 5.66
N LEU A 45 -2.75 -26.60 6.33
CA LEU A 45 -1.44 -26.31 5.76
C LEU A 45 -1.21 -27.17 4.51
N ARG A 46 -0.99 -26.50 3.38
CA ARG A 46 -0.81 -27.16 2.08
C ARG A 46 0.60 -27.74 1.91
N PRO A 47 0.78 -28.81 1.12
CA PRO A 47 2.11 -29.26 0.71
C PRO A 47 2.88 -28.15 -0.05
N PRO A 48 4.23 -28.16 -0.01
CA PRO A 48 5.03 -27.23 -0.80
C PRO A 48 4.79 -27.37 -2.31
N VAL A 49 4.87 -26.24 -3.04
CA VAL A 49 4.80 -26.20 -4.50
C VAL A 49 6.18 -25.83 -5.03
N LEU A 50 6.76 -26.67 -5.90
CA LEU A 50 8.06 -26.45 -6.52
C LEU A 50 8.04 -26.82 -8.02
N PRO A 51 8.65 -26.01 -8.91
CA PRO A 51 9.18 -24.67 -8.63
C PRO A 51 8.05 -23.69 -8.26
N GLU A 52 8.40 -22.63 -7.53
CA GLU A 52 7.43 -21.56 -7.28
C GLU A 52 7.04 -20.89 -8.61
N PRO A 53 5.77 -20.52 -8.80
CA PRO A 53 5.37 -19.72 -9.96
C PRO A 53 6.13 -18.39 -10.00
N PRO A 54 6.49 -17.88 -11.20
CA PRO A 54 7.16 -16.60 -11.32
C PRO A 54 6.25 -15.47 -10.81
N ARG A 55 6.84 -14.46 -10.14
CA ARG A 55 6.09 -13.27 -9.74
C ARG A 55 5.71 -12.43 -10.94
N HIS A 56 4.81 -11.47 -10.75
CA HIS A 56 4.51 -10.51 -11.81
C HIS A 56 5.75 -9.67 -12.15
N GLY A 57 6.10 -9.63 -13.43
CA GLY A 57 7.16 -8.78 -13.94
C GLY A 57 8.57 -9.24 -13.58
N GLU A 58 8.83 -10.54 -13.37
CA GLU A 58 10.22 -11.07 -13.28
C GLU A 58 11.08 -10.64 -14.48
N HIS A 59 10.46 -10.42 -15.64
CA HIS A 59 11.09 -9.79 -16.79
C HIS A 59 10.67 -8.30 -16.90
N PRO A 60 11.61 -7.37 -17.09
CA PRO A 60 11.31 -5.94 -17.19
C PRO A 60 10.29 -5.58 -18.29
N GLU A 61 10.27 -6.31 -19.41
CA GLU A 61 9.30 -6.13 -20.49
C GLU A 61 7.84 -6.34 -20.04
N ASP A 62 7.62 -7.25 -19.09
CA ASP A 62 6.29 -7.61 -18.58
C ASP A 62 5.90 -6.79 -17.34
N CYS A 63 6.83 -6.01 -16.79
CA CYS A 63 6.63 -5.27 -15.55
C CYS A 63 5.74 -4.03 -15.72
N ASN A 64 4.58 -4.04 -15.05
CA ASN A 64 3.67 -2.88 -14.98
C ASN A 64 4.30 -1.64 -14.33
N SER A 65 5.19 -1.81 -13.33
CA SER A 65 5.86 -0.69 -12.69
C SER A 65 6.82 0.01 -13.65
N CYS A 66 7.61 -0.74 -14.42
CA CYS A 66 8.49 -0.19 -15.46
C CYS A 66 7.69 0.60 -16.51
N ARG A 67 6.57 0.05 -16.98
CA ARG A 67 5.69 0.73 -17.96
C ARG A 67 5.12 2.04 -17.44
N ARG A 68 4.92 2.17 -16.14
CA ARG A 68 4.35 3.36 -15.49
C ARG A 68 5.41 4.25 -14.86
N ARG A 69 6.69 4.15 -15.22
CA ARG A 69 7.80 4.84 -14.53
C ARG A 69 7.65 6.37 -14.39
N ASP A 70 6.82 6.98 -15.23
CA ASP A 70 6.48 8.41 -15.27
C ASP A 70 5.22 8.77 -14.46
N HIS A 71 4.56 7.80 -13.83
CA HIS A 71 3.39 8.01 -12.98
C HIS A 71 3.76 8.11 -11.51
N GLY A 72 3.26 9.13 -10.81
CA GLY A 72 3.58 9.36 -9.41
C GLY A 72 3.28 10.78 -8.96
N ILE A 73 3.31 10.98 -7.65
CA ILE A 73 3.10 12.27 -6.99
C ILE A 73 4.43 12.97 -6.69
N TRP A 74 5.55 12.26 -6.66
CA TRP A 74 6.89 12.83 -6.47
C TRP A 74 7.94 12.01 -7.20
N PHE A 75 8.98 12.67 -7.68
CA PHE A 75 10.07 12.08 -8.44
C PHE A 75 11.43 12.69 -8.09
N ASN A 76 12.48 11.88 -8.15
CA ASN A 76 13.84 12.35 -8.39
C ASN A 76 14.48 11.56 -9.53
N GLU A 77 15.81 11.57 -9.63
CA GLU A 77 16.56 10.88 -10.68
C GLU A 77 16.42 9.36 -10.66
N ARG A 78 16.09 8.75 -9.51
CA ARG A 78 16.12 7.28 -9.31
C ARG A 78 14.87 6.71 -8.67
N TRP A 79 13.98 7.54 -8.13
CA TRP A 79 12.82 7.15 -7.35
C TRP A 79 11.56 7.89 -7.78
N ARG A 80 10.43 7.23 -7.55
CA ARG A 80 9.10 7.83 -7.61
C ARG A 80 8.26 7.39 -6.43
N LEU A 81 7.36 8.27 -6.02
CA LEU A 81 6.35 8.01 -5.00
C LEU A 81 4.97 8.00 -5.66
N THR A 82 4.14 7.02 -5.36
CA THR A 82 2.75 6.94 -5.82
C THR A 82 1.80 6.96 -4.62
N GLN A 83 0.60 7.49 -4.81
CA GLN A 83 -0.51 7.33 -3.88
C GLN A 83 -1.34 6.13 -4.32
N ILE A 84 -1.77 5.31 -3.36
CA ILE A 84 -2.68 4.19 -3.59
C ILE A 84 -4.07 4.61 -3.11
N GLY A 85 -5.03 4.67 -4.05
CA GLY A 85 -6.45 4.93 -3.78
C GLY A 85 -7.24 3.64 -3.52
N GLY A 86 -8.54 3.76 -3.25
CA GLY A 86 -9.38 2.58 -2.95
C GLY A 86 -9.01 1.86 -1.64
N VAL A 87 -8.38 2.59 -0.72
CA VAL A 87 -7.87 2.10 0.57
C VAL A 87 -8.78 2.58 1.69
N GLY A 88 -8.81 1.86 2.81
CA GLY A 88 -9.66 2.19 3.96
C GLY A 88 -8.95 3.03 5.03
N VAL A 89 -7.62 3.01 5.07
CA VAL A 89 -6.85 3.90 5.96
C VAL A 89 -6.64 5.29 5.33
N PRO A 90 -6.35 6.34 6.13
CA PRO A 90 -6.30 7.72 5.64
C PRO A 90 -5.36 8.00 4.47
N LEU A 91 -4.23 7.29 4.40
CA LEU A 91 -3.24 7.47 3.34
C LEU A 91 -2.39 6.21 3.18
N VAL A 92 -2.25 5.76 1.93
CA VAL A 92 -1.29 4.72 1.53
C VAL A 92 -0.41 5.27 0.42
N LEU A 93 0.91 5.21 0.64
CA LEU A 93 1.92 5.62 -0.33
C LEU A 93 2.79 4.43 -0.70
N MET A 94 3.32 4.44 -1.92
CA MET A 94 4.26 3.42 -2.38
C MET A 94 5.48 4.06 -3.04
N LEU A 95 6.66 3.74 -2.53
CA LEU A 95 7.94 4.18 -3.07
C LEU A 95 8.48 3.11 -4.02
N HIS A 96 8.93 3.52 -5.19
CA HIS A 96 9.51 2.64 -6.21
C HIS A 96 10.82 3.23 -6.75
N PRO A 97 11.85 2.42 -7.04
CA PRO A 97 12.88 2.85 -7.96
C PRO A 97 12.28 3.03 -9.36
N LEU A 98 12.87 3.91 -10.17
CA LEU A 98 12.47 4.13 -11.56
C LEU A 98 12.87 2.94 -12.45
N ASP A 99 14.02 2.34 -12.16
CA ASP A 99 14.54 1.18 -12.86
C ASP A 99 14.12 -0.12 -12.19
N HIS A 100 14.24 -1.22 -12.93
CA HIS A 100 13.81 -2.54 -12.49
C HIS A 100 14.82 -3.16 -11.53
N TYR A 101 14.50 -3.13 -10.24
CA TYR A 101 15.28 -3.80 -9.19
C TYR A 101 14.36 -4.69 -8.37
N ASP A 102 14.86 -5.82 -7.89
CA ASP A 102 14.34 -6.45 -6.69
C ASP A 102 15.20 -6.04 -5.48
N LEU A 103 14.68 -6.24 -4.27
CA LEU A 103 15.38 -5.86 -3.03
C LEU A 103 16.75 -6.53 -2.88
N PRO A 104 16.93 -7.85 -3.14
CA PRO A 104 18.24 -8.50 -2.98
C PRO A 104 19.31 -7.99 -3.94
N ASP A 105 18.89 -7.45 -5.09
CA ASP A 105 19.77 -6.97 -6.16
C ASP A 105 19.99 -5.45 -6.12
N LEU A 106 19.46 -4.77 -5.10
CA LEU A 106 19.53 -3.32 -4.99
C LEU A 106 20.97 -2.87 -4.70
N PRO A 107 21.59 -2.03 -5.55
CA PRO A 107 22.91 -1.46 -5.29
C PRO A 107 22.99 -0.71 -3.96
N ASP A 108 24.16 -0.74 -3.30
CA ASP A 108 24.35 -0.17 -1.95
C ASP A 108 24.00 1.33 -1.85
N ASP A 109 24.25 2.11 -2.91
CA ASP A 109 23.89 3.53 -2.96
C ASP A 109 22.36 3.72 -2.99
N LEU A 110 21.65 2.92 -3.78
CA LEU A 110 20.19 2.89 -3.79
C LEU A 110 19.61 2.35 -2.47
N ALA A 111 20.25 1.37 -1.84
CA ALA A 111 19.85 0.86 -0.53
C ALA A 111 19.99 1.93 0.57
N ALA A 112 21.07 2.72 0.53
CA ALA A 112 21.26 3.86 1.43
C ALA A 112 20.14 4.90 1.26
N GLU A 113 19.78 5.20 0.01
CA GLU A 113 18.70 6.14 -0.31
C GLU A 113 17.34 5.65 0.12
N LEU A 114 17.06 4.36 -0.08
CA LEU A 114 15.84 3.74 0.40
C LEU A 114 15.68 3.94 1.91
N GLY A 115 16.75 3.76 2.68
CA GLY A 115 16.76 4.01 4.12
C GLY A 115 16.44 5.46 4.49
N VAL A 116 17.07 6.43 3.81
CA VAL A 116 16.83 7.86 4.05
C VAL A 116 15.41 8.27 3.64
N LEU A 117 14.96 7.86 2.46
CA LEU A 117 13.61 8.14 1.95
C LEU A 117 12.54 7.55 2.87
N THR A 118 12.76 6.33 3.36
CA THR A 118 11.86 5.69 4.34
C THR A 118 11.70 6.53 5.60
N ALA A 119 12.80 7.05 6.15
CA ALA A 119 12.77 7.92 7.32
C ALA A 119 12.08 9.27 7.05
N HIS A 120 12.31 9.87 5.88
CA HIS A 120 11.63 11.11 5.47
C HIS A 120 10.12 10.91 5.33
N LEU A 121 9.70 9.88 4.58
CA LEU A 121 8.28 9.58 4.36
C LEU A 121 7.55 9.29 5.67
N ALA A 122 8.13 8.45 6.53
CA ALA A 122 7.52 8.14 7.83
C ALA A 122 7.38 9.39 8.72
N ARG A 123 8.38 10.29 8.71
CA ARG A 123 8.32 11.56 9.44
C ARG A 123 7.23 12.48 8.89
N HIS A 124 7.15 12.64 7.57
CA HIS A 124 6.19 13.55 6.94
C HIS A 124 4.75 13.05 7.06
N MET A 125 4.52 11.74 6.93
CA MET A 125 3.21 11.15 7.15
C MET A 125 2.76 11.30 8.61
N GLN A 126 3.66 11.10 9.59
CA GLN A 126 3.32 11.29 11.01
C GLN A 126 3.24 12.77 11.43
N ALA A 127 3.65 13.70 10.57
CA ALA A 127 3.46 15.14 10.79
C ALA A 127 2.06 15.61 10.36
N LEU A 128 1.33 14.79 9.59
CA LEU A 128 -0.06 15.08 9.27
C LEU A 128 -0.92 15.03 10.55
N PRO A 129 -1.90 15.94 10.70
CA PRO A 129 -2.89 15.83 11.77
C PRO A 129 -3.56 14.45 11.76
N HIS A 130 -3.88 13.93 12.94
CA HIS A 130 -4.64 12.70 13.14
C HIS A 130 -3.99 11.41 12.60
N ILE A 131 -2.69 11.44 12.29
CA ILE A 131 -1.89 10.26 11.98
C ILE A 131 -0.91 10.01 13.13
N SER A 132 -0.98 8.87 13.82
CA SER A 132 -0.01 8.60 14.89
C SER A 132 1.21 7.82 14.44
N ARG A 133 1.06 6.93 13.44
CA ARG A 133 2.14 6.05 12.98
C ARG A 133 2.09 5.88 11.47
N ALA A 134 3.27 5.86 10.85
CA ALA A 134 3.44 5.39 9.49
C ALA A 134 4.07 3.99 9.57
N HIS A 135 3.34 2.96 9.15
CA HIS A 135 3.89 1.61 9.05
C HIS A 135 4.55 1.42 7.69
N VAL A 136 5.68 0.72 7.67
CA VAL A 136 6.46 0.46 6.45
C VAL A 136 6.47 -1.04 6.19
N TYR A 137 6.09 -1.46 4.98
CA TYR A 137 6.08 -2.87 4.59
C TYR A 137 6.78 -3.08 3.25
N ARG A 138 7.62 -4.12 3.19
CA ARG A 138 8.03 -4.76 1.94
C ARG A 138 7.38 -6.14 1.89
N ILE A 139 6.54 -6.34 0.88
CA ILE A 139 5.90 -7.64 0.58
C ILE A 139 6.36 -8.03 -0.83
N GLY A 140 7.05 -9.16 -0.95
CA GLY A 140 7.86 -9.53 -2.11
C GLY A 140 7.17 -10.40 -3.15
N ASP A 141 6.07 -11.06 -2.78
CA ASP A 141 5.54 -12.22 -3.51
C ASP A 141 4.64 -11.83 -4.71
N GLY A 142 4.08 -10.62 -4.69
CA GLY A 142 3.15 -10.17 -5.74
C GLY A 142 3.81 -9.59 -7.00
N GLY A 143 5.10 -9.21 -6.93
CA GLY A 143 5.79 -8.60 -8.07
C GLY A 143 7.28 -8.38 -7.82
N ALA A 144 8.07 -8.56 -8.88
CA ALA A 144 9.54 -8.50 -8.83
C ALA A 144 10.09 -7.07 -8.71
N HIS A 145 9.38 -6.07 -9.27
CA HIS A 145 9.79 -4.67 -9.14
C HIS A 145 9.65 -4.19 -7.71
N LEU A 146 10.76 -3.74 -7.13
CA LEU A 146 10.90 -3.27 -5.76
C LEU A 146 9.89 -2.16 -5.49
N HIS A 147 9.12 -2.34 -4.43
CA HIS A 147 8.24 -1.31 -3.94
C HIS A 147 8.11 -1.43 -2.42
N VAL A 148 8.02 -0.27 -1.77
CA VAL A 148 7.88 -0.18 -0.32
C VAL A 148 6.61 0.57 0.01
N TRP A 149 5.75 -0.07 0.78
CA TRP A 149 4.46 0.45 1.20
C TRP A 149 4.60 1.28 2.47
N PHE A 150 3.83 2.37 2.54
CA PHE A 150 3.68 3.19 3.73
C PHE A 150 2.19 3.35 4.01
N PHE A 151 1.75 2.94 5.21
CA PHE A 151 0.36 3.05 5.65
C PHE A 151 0.25 4.05 6.80
N ALA A 152 -0.62 5.04 6.66
CA ALA A 152 -0.90 6.01 7.72
C ALA A 152 -1.93 5.43 8.70
N ARG A 153 -1.50 5.09 9.92
CA ARG A 153 -2.39 4.63 10.98
C ARG A 153 -3.10 5.82 11.63
N PRO A 154 -4.45 5.86 11.59
CA PRO A 154 -5.21 6.95 12.19
C PRO A 154 -5.02 7.01 13.71
N GLU A 155 -5.07 8.23 14.23
CA GLU A 155 -5.00 8.55 15.64
C GLU A 155 -6.14 7.87 16.43
N GLY A 156 -5.84 7.44 17.66
CA GLY A 156 -6.84 6.78 18.53
C GLY A 156 -7.23 5.34 18.16
N GLN A 157 -7.00 4.89 16.92
CA GLN A 157 -7.48 3.57 16.45
C GLN A 157 -6.57 2.40 16.83
N ALA A 158 -6.60 2.01 18.11
CA ALA A 158 -5.69 1.00 18.66
C ALA A 158 -5.91 -0.43 18.11
N GLN A 159 -7.09 -0.73 17.55
CA GLN A 159 -7.35 -2.02 16.90
C GLN A 159 -6.49 -2.24 15.64
N LEU A 160 -5.99 -1.15 15.04
CA LEU A 160 -5.21 -1.14 13.80
C LEU A 160 -3.69 -1.29 14.06
N TYR A 161 -3.28 -1.84 15.20
CA TYR A 161 -1.87 -2.00 15.56
C TYR A 161 -1.18 -3.14 14.80
N GLY A 162 0.11 -2.92 14.50
CA GLY A 162 1.00 -3.92 13.94
C GLY A 162 0.59 -4.40 12.54
N SER A 163 0.83 -5.68 12.27
CA SER A 163 0.53 -6.32 10.98
C SER A 163 -0.95 -6.33 10.62
N TRP A 164 -1.85 -6.17 11.60
CA TRP A 164 -3.29 -6.13 11.36
C TRP A 164 -3.75 -4.86 10.64
N LEU A 165 -2.93 -3.81 10.56
CA LEU A 165 -3.28 -2.58 9.84
C LEU A 165 -3.68 -2.85 8.38
N VAL A 166 -2.93 -3.71 7.68
CA VAL A 166 -3.19 -4.04 6.27
C VAL A 166 -4.49 -4.84 6.10
N ILE A 167 -4.84 -5.66 7.09
CA ILE A 167 -6.11 -6.40 7.09
C ILE A 167 -7.27 -5.44 7.39
N TRP A 168 -7.11 -4.55 8.36
CA TRP A 168 -8.11 -3.52 8.64
C TRP A 168 -8.31 -2.57 7.47
N ASP A 169 -7.24 -2.17 6.77
CA ASP A 169 -7.32 -1.38 5.54
C ASP A 169 -8.23 -2.02 4.48
N ASP A 170 -8.19 -3.35 4.35
CA ASP A 170 -9.07 -4.09 3.44
C ASP A 170 -10.54 -4.13 3.91
N LEU A 171 -10.77 -4.22 5.23
CA LEU A 171 -12.11 -4.34 5.81
C LEU A 171 -12.84 -2.99 5.94
N LEU A 172 -12.10 -1.89 6.07
CA LEU A 172 -12.64 -0.54 6.18
C LEU A 172 -13.30 -0.10 4.86
N PRO A 173 -14.37 0.71 4.92
CA PRO A 173 -14.89 1.35 3.71
C PRO A 173 -13.84 2.26 3.09
N GLU A 174 -13.92 2.44 1.77
CA GLU A 174 -13.01 3.32 1.05
C GLU A 174 -12.97 4.71 1.69
N TYR A 175 -11.76 5.17 1.96
CA TYR A 175 -11.49 6.46 2.58
C TYR A 175 -11.72 7.61 1.57
N PRO A 176 -12.24 8.78 1.99
CA PRO A 176 -12.50 9.89 1.08
C PRO A 176 -11.26 10.30 0.27
N ALA A 177 -11.34 10.15 -1.06
CA ALA A 177 -10.21 10.31 -1.96
C ALA A 177 -9.67 11.75 -1.99
N ASP A 178 -10.55 12.75 -1.97
CA ASP A 178 -10.20 14.17 -1.92
C ASP A 178 -9.38 14.52 -0.67
N VAL A 179 -9.76 13.95 0.48
CA VAL A 179 -9.03 14.11 1.74
C VAL A 179 -7.63 13.49 1.63
N ALA A 180 -7.55 12.26 1.10
CA ALA A 180 -6.28 11.54 0.95
C ALA A 180 -5.34 12.20 -0.07
N GLU A 181 -5.86 12.73 -1.18
CA GLU A 181 -5.10 13.44 -2.21
C GLU A 181 -4.43 14.72 -1.66
N VAL A 182 -5.15 15.48 -0.84
CA VAL A 182 -4.60 16.66 -0.15
C VAL A 182 -3.44 16.27 0.76
N ASP A 183 -3.58 15.19 1.53
CA ASP A 183 -2.55 14.73 2.45
C ASP A 183 -1.33 14.15 1.72
N ALA A 184 -1.57 13.41 0.64
CA ALA A 184 -0.52 12.93 -0.25
C ALA A 184 0.28 14.09 -0.85
N ALA A 185 -0.39 15.18 -1.24
CA ALA A 185 0.25 16.39 -1.73
C ALA A 185 1.15 17.04 -0.67
N ILE A 186 0.67 17.18 0.57
CA ILE A 186 1.45 17.72 1.69
C ILE A 186 2.71 16.89 1.94
N VAL A 187 2.59 15.56 1.97
CA VAL A 187 3.74 14.67 2.17
C VAL A 187 4.74 14.79 1.03
N ALA A 188 4.27 14.85 -0.22
CA ALA A 188 5.12 15.00 -1.38
C ALA A 188 5.86 16.35 -1.38
N ASP A 189 5.19 17.45 -1.05
CA ASP A 189 5.81 18.78 -0.97
C ASP A 189 6.84 18.86 0.18
N ALA A 190 6.54 18.24 1.33
CA ALA A 190 7.50 18.11 2.42
C ALA A 190 8.72 17.26 2.04
N LEU A 191 8.53 16.24 1.20
CA LEU A 191 9.63 15.44 0.65
C LEU A 191 10.49 16.29 -0.31
N VAL A 192 9.88 17.06 -1.22
CA VAL A 192 10.60 18.02 -2.07
C VAL A 192 11.47 18.96 -1.23
N ALA A 193 10.89 19.57 -0.19
CA ALA A 193 11.60 20.53 0.64
C ALA A 193 12.76 19.91 1.45
N SER A 194 12.64 18.65 1.85
CA SER A 194 13.60 18.01 2.77
C SER A 194 14.63 17.11 2.09
N TYR A 195 14.33 16.59 0.90
CA TYR A 195 15.17 15.63 0.18
C TYR A 195 15.43 16.04 -1.28
N GLY A 196 14.71 17.04 -1.81
CA GLY A 196 14.78 17.44 -3.20
C GLY A 196 13.83 16.64 -4.11
N GLY A 197 14.10 16.63 -5.41
CA GLY A 197 13.19 16.10 -6.41
C GLY A 197 12.11 17.11 -6.80
N HIS A 198 11.01 16.61 -7.37
CA HIS A 198 9.95 17.43 -7.97
C HIS A 198 8.60 16.72 -7.95
N ARG A 199 7.53 17.51 -8.07
CA ARG A 199 6.15 17.02 -8.24
C ARG A 199 5.89 16.71 -9.71
N SER A 200 4.94 15.82 -9.98
CA SER A 200 4.45 15.61 -11.35
C SER A 200 3.71 16.86 -11.85
N PRO A 201 3.87 17.27 -13.12
CA PRO A 201 3.12 18.39 -13.69
C PRO A 201 1.61 18.16 -13.81
N THR A 202 1.14 16.92 -13.70
CA THR A 202 -0.27 16.56 -13.91
C THR A 202 -0.82 15.77 -12.73
N GLY A 203 -1.79 16.35 -12.04
CA GLY A 203 -2.68 15.64 -11.11
C GLY A 203 -3.68 14.78 -11.87
N GLN A 204 -3.20 13.86 -12.71
CA GLN A 204 -4.05 12.83 -13.27
C GLN A 204 -4.41 11.90 -12.10
N PRO A 205 -5.70 11.73 -11.76
CA PRO A 205 -6.08 10.78 -10.73
C PRO A 205 -5.54 9.41 -11.11
N PRO A 206 -5.10 8.60 -10.13
CA PRO A 206 -4.67 7.25 -10.43
C PRO A 206 -5.81 6.55 -11.15
N VAL A 207 -5.58 6.13 -12.41
CA VAL A 207 -6.39 5.07 -12.97
C VAL A 207 -6.15 3.89 -12.05
N ASP A 208 -7.21 3.46 -11.35
CA ASP A 208 -7.24 2.25 -10.53
C ASP A 208 -6.36 1.24 -11.26
N PRO A 209 -5.27 0.76 -10.64
CA PRO A 209 -4.33 -0.08 -11.34
C PRO A 209 -4.97 -1.39 -11.80
N GLY A 210 -6.29 -1.60 -11.74
CA GLY A 210 -6.89 -2.91 -11.83
C GLY A 210 -6.09 -3.75 -10.87
N ARG A 211 -6.15 -3.36 -9.58
CA ARG A 211 -5.41 -3.98 -8.48
C ARG A 211 -5.20 -5.45 -8.85
N PRO A 212 -3.94 -5.92 -9.05
CA PRO A 212 -3.67 -7.13 -9.81
C PRO A 212 -4.68 -8.17 -9.39
N ASP A 213 -5.49 -8.61 -10.35
CA ASP A 213 -6.49 -9.63 -10.10
C ASP A 213 -5.72 -10.86 -9.64
N GLN A 214 -5.58 -11.04 -8.33
CA GLN A 214 -4.82 -12.17 -7.76
C GLN A 214 -5.60 -13.47 -7.99
N THR A 215 -6.82 -13.38 -8.54
CA THR A 215 -7.55 -14.48 -9.15
C THR A 215 -6.84 -15.06 -10.39
N ALA A 216 -5.89 -14.34 -11.00
CA ALA A 216 -5.05 -14.85 -12.10
C ALA A 216 -4.00 -15.90 -11.66
N MET A 217 -3.92 -16.24 -10.37
CA MET A 217 -3.11 -17.35 -9.84
C MET A 217 -3.91 -18.64 -9.59
N VAL A 218 -5.19 -18.70 -9.98
CA VAL A 218 -5.97 -19.94 -9.91
C VAL A 218 -5.70 -20.76 -11.19
N PRO A 219 -5.05 -21.93 -11.12
CA PRO A 219 -5.07 -22.85 -12.25
C PRO A 219 -6.52 -23.33 -12.45
N GLU A 220 -7.01 -23.32 -13.69
CA GLU A 220 -8.31 -23.91 -14.01
C GLU A 220 -8.39 -25.34 -13.45
N PRO A 221 -9.51 -25.74 -12.82
CA PRO A 221 -9.70 -27.11 -12.36
C PRO A 221 -9.70 -28.04 -13.59
N ARG A 222 -8.84 -29.04 -13.57
CA ARG A 222 -8.94 -30.19 -14.49
C ARG A 222 -10.12 -31.08 -14.12
#